data_AF-A0A0Q7TQ81-F1
#
_entry.id   AF-A0A0Q7TQ81-F1
#
_cell.length_a   1.000
_cell.length_b   1.000
_cell.length_c   1.000
_cell.angle_alpha   90.00
_cell.angle_beta   90.00
_cell.angle_gamma   90.00
#
_symmetry.space_group_name_H-M   'P 1'
#
loop_
_entity.id
_entity.type
_entity.pdbx_description
1 polymer ?
#
loop_
_entity_poly.entity_id
_entity_poly.type
_entity_poly.pdbx_seq_one_letter_code
_entity_poly.pdbx_strand_id
1 'polypeptide(L)'
;MNAARCADWSHEGRAAYFMSAEDLTYPSDLPVQQDLGLAALVGAGHVERNGHHYIAGIPAASTEEEEGLLRAHPDPYERKGDRVQLRIEDGRLSFASLDKPGFASGFSPTLGDGRPLL
;
A
#
# COMPACT_ATOMS: atom_id res chain seq x y z
N MET A 1 -13.39 -13.45 -7.45
CA MET A 1 -12.64 -12.18 -7.50
C MET A 1 -12.74 -11.60 -8.90
N ASN A 2 -12.78 -10.27 -9.08
CA ASN A 2 -13.03 -9.66 -10.40
C ASN A 2 -11.92 -9.95 -11.41
N ALA A 3 -10.66 -10.13 -10.99
CA ALA A 3 -9.53 -10.39 -11.90
C ALA A 3 -9.69 -11.74 -12.62
N ALA A 4 -10.10 -12.77 -11.87
CA ALA A 4 -10.44 -14.07 -12.43
C ALA A 4 -11.58 -13.98 -13.45
N ARG A 5 -12.64 -13.19 -13.18
CA ARG A 5 -13.74 -12.98 -14.12
C ARG A 5 -13.26 -12.30 -15.40
N CYS A 6 -12.42 -11.27 -15.30
CA CYS A 6 -11.83 -10.61 -16.47
C CYS A 6 -11.01 -11.60 -17.32
N ALA A 7 -10.23 -12.48 -16.68
CA ALA A 7 -9.47 -13.52 -17.36
C ALA A 7 -10.39 -14.55 -18.05
N ASP A 8 -11.36 -15.08 -17.32
CA ASP A 8 -12.32 -16.07 -17.83
C ASP A 8 -13.13 -15.50 -19.01
N TRP A 9 -13.69 -14.30 -18.89
CA TRP A 9 -14.45 -13.66 -19.96
C TRP A 9 -13.60 -13.31 -21.17
N SER A 10 -12.32 -12.98 -20.97
CA SER A 10 -11.39 -12.76 -22.09
C SER A 10 -11.10 -14.06 -22.82
N HIS A 11 -11.01 -15.20 -22.12
CA HIS A 11 -10.86 -16.52 -22.73
C HIS A 11 -12.12 -16.99 -23.49
N GLU A 12 -13.31 -16.59 -23.05
CA GLU A 12 -14.59 -16.90 -23.73
C GLU A 12 -14.75 -16.17 -25.08
N GLY A 13 -13.85 -15.23 -25.43
CA GLY A 13 -13.70 -14.70 -26.77
C GLY A 13 -14.75 -13.66 -27.21
N ARG A 14 -15.55 -13.12 -26.29
CA ARG A 14 -16.55 -12.08 -26.59
C ARG A 14 -15.94 -10.67 -26.69
N ALA A 15 -14.95 -10.39 -25.86
CA ALA A 15 -14.15 -9.16 -25.83
C ALA A 15 -12.93 -9.38 -24.93
N ALA A 16 -11.92 -8.51 -25.04
CA ALA A 16 -10.85 -8.44 -24.04
C ALA A 16 -11.33 -7.59 -22.86
N TYR A 17 -11.19 -8.13 -21.65
CA TYR A 17 -11.53 -7.44 -20.41
C TYR A 17 -10.24 -7.15 -19.63
N PHE A 18 -10.18 -5.98 -19.00
CA PHE A 18 -9.10 -5.62 -18.07
C PHE A 18 -9.69 -5.12 -16.76
N MET A 19 -8.89 -5.18 -15.70
CA MET A 19 -9.24 -4.67 -14.38
C MET A 19 -8.50 -3.36 -14.14
N SER A 20 -9.22 -2.33 -13.72
CA SER A 20 -8.64 -1.14 -13.08
C SER A 20 -8.52 -1.35 -11.57
N ALA A 21 -7.63 -0.59 -10.94
CA ALA A 21 -7.42 -0.59 -9.49
C ALA A 21 -7.37 0.84 -8.95
N GLU A 22 -7.96 1.04 -7.77
CA GLU A 22 -8.08 2.31 -7.05
C GLU A 22 -7.83 2.05 -5.56
N ASP A 23 -7.09 2.95 -4.88
CA ASP A 23 -7.02 2.98 -3.42
C ASP A 23 -8.19 3.75 -2.80
N LEU A 24 -8.73 3.28 -1.67
CA LEU A 24 -9.85 3.92 -0.99
C LEU A 24 -9.37 4.97 0.03
N THR A 25 -8.62 5.98 -0.41
CA THR A 25 -8.19 7.14 0.41
C THR A 25 -7.79 6.78 1.85
N TYR A 26 -6.91 5.80 2.00
CA TYR A 26 -6.36 5.43 3.30
C TYR A 26 -5.08 6.23 3.61
N PRO A 27 -4.71 6.41 4.90
CA PRO A 27 -3.41 6.92 5.26
C PRO A 27 -2.27 6.08 4.69
N SER A 28 -1.06 6.63 4.71
CA SER A 28 0.14 5.97 4.15
C SER A 28 0.71 4.89 5.07
N ASP A 29 -0.14 4.00 5.60
CA ASP A 29 0.17 2.98 6.59
C ASP A 29 -0.17 1.57 6.09
N LEU A 30 -0.48 0.65 7.01
CA LEU A 30 -0.67 -0.77 6.74
C LEU A 30 -1.74 -1.07 5.65
N PRO A 31 -2.94 -0.45 5.67
CA PRO A 31 -3.91 -0.55 4.58
C PRO A 31 -3.32 -0.34 3.18
N VAL A 32 -2.52 0.71 2.97
CA VAL A 32 -1.89 0.96 1.66
C VAL A 32 -0.90 -0.14 1.30
N GLN A 33 -0.16 -0.68 2.27
CA GLN A 33 0.76 -1.79 2.01
C GLN A 33 0.01 -3.06 1.57
N GLN A 34 -1.11 -3.35 2.22
CA GLN A 34 -1.95 -4.52 1.92
C GLN A 34 -2.63 -4.37 0.57
N ASP A 35 -3.13 -3.18 0.24
CA ASP A 35 -3.71 -2.86 -1.05
C ASP A 35 -2.68 -2.98 -2.18
N LEU A 36 -1.45 -2.49 -1.99
CA LEU A 36 -0.36 -2.68 -2.94
C LEU A 36 0.02 -4.16 -3.12
N GLY A 37 0.07 -4.92 -2.03
CA GLY A 37 0.31 -6.36 -2.07
C GLY A 37 -0.79 -7.10 -2.84
N LEU A 38 -2.06 -6.74 -2.62
CA LEU A 38 -3.20 -7.31 -3.34
C LEU A 38 -3.18 -6.90 -4.83
N ALA A 39 -2.90 -5.64 -5.13
CA ALA A 39 -2.78 -5.14 -6.51
C ALA A 39 -1.69 -5.90 -7.27
N ALA A 40 -0.52 -6.11 -6.65
CA ALA A 40 0.55 -6.92 -7.22
C ALA A 40 0.11 -8.37 -7.44
N LEU A 41 -0.56 -8.99 -6.45
CA LEU A 41 -1.05 -10.37 -6.55
C LEU A 41 -2.03 -10.57 -7.71
N VAL A 42 -2.91 -9.59 -7.98
CA VAL A 42 -3.87 -9.67 -9.08
C VAL A 42 -3.32 -9.14 -10.42
N GLY A 43 -2.05 -8.74 -10.47
CA GLY A 43 -1.39 -8.23 -11.68
C GLY A 43 -1.78 -6.80 -12.08
N ALA A 44 -2.32 -6.00 -11.15
CA ALA A 44 -2.64 -4.59 -11.39
C ALA A 44 -1.37 -3.73 -11.28
N GLY A 45 -0.73 -3.48 -12.43
CA GLY A 45 0.49 -2.64 -12.49
C GLY A 45 0.25 -1.13 -12.39
N HIS A 46 -1.00 -0.67 -12.54
CA HIS A 46 -1.41 0.72 -12.41
C HIS A 46 -2.58 0.82 -11.43
N VAL A 47 -2.40 1.65 -10.40
CA VAL A 47 -3.38 1.89 -9.34
C VAL A 47 -3.53 3.39 -9.15
N GLU A 48 -4.76 3.90 -9.29
CA GLU A 48 -5.08 5.27 -8.86
C GLU A 48 -4.95 5.34 -7.35
N ARG A 49 -4.19 6.32 -6.84
CA ARG A 49 -3.93 6.47 -5.41
C ARG A 49 -4.20 7.90 -4.99
N ASN A 50 -5.13 8.07 -4.05
CA ASN A 50 -5.63 9.38 -3.66
C ASN A 50 -5.29 9.74 -2.21
N GLY A 51 -5.09 8.75 -1.33
CA GLY A 51 -4.88 8.97 0.12
C GLY A 51 -3.77 9.97 0.46
N HIS A 52 -2.63 9.86 -0.22
CA HIS A 52 -1.46 10.72 0.00
C HIS A 52 -1.66 12.20 -0.37
N HIS A 53 -2.72 12.54 -1.13
CA HIS A 53 -3.09 13.94 -1.41
C HIS A 53 -3.85 14.59 -0.27
N TYR A 54 -4.57 13.80 0.53
CA TYR A 54 -5.47 14.30 1.58
C TYR A 54 -4.92 14.09 2.99
N ILE A 55 -4.00 13.14 3.16
CA ILE A 55 -3.47 12.73 4.46
C ILE A 55 -1.95 12.81 4.43
N ALA A 56 -1.40 13.72 5.25
CA ALA A 56 0.04 13.89 5.39
C ALA A 56 0.62 12.82 6.34
N GLY A 57 1.40 11.90 5.76
CA GLY A 57 2.10 10.85 6.48
C GLY A 57 1.15 9.84 7.13
N ILE A 58 1.45 9.46 8.38
CA ILE A 58 0.74 8.42 9.12
C ILE A 58 0.03 9.04 10.34
N PRO A 59 -1.30 9.19 10.31
CA PRO A 59 -2.07 9.73 11.41
C PRO A 59 -1.88 8.91 12.67
N ALA A 60 -1.77 9.60 13.81
CA ALA A 60 -1.66 9.00 15.16
C ALA A 60 -0.43 8.11 15.43
N ALA A 61 0.45 7.86 14.47
CA ALA A 61 1.73 7.20 14.72
C ALA A 61 2.70 8.13 15.48
N SER A 62 3.40 7.56 16.46
CA SER A 62 4.55 8.19 17.11
C SER A 62 5.74 8.30 16.14
N THR A 63 6.70 9.18 16.46
CA THR A 63 7.95 9.27 15.68
C THR A 63 8.69 7.93 15.64
N GLU A 64 8.64 7.14 16.72
CA GLU A 64 9.29 5.83 16.78
C GLU A 64 8.63 4.82 15.83
N GLU A 65 7.30 4.83 15.72
CA GLU A 65 6.55 3.97 14.80
C GLU A 65 6.78 4.37 13.33
N GLU A 66 6.75 5.68 13.03
CA GLU A 66 7.08 6.17 11.69
C GLU A 66 8.51 5.75 11.28
N GLU A 67 9.47 5.89 12.18
CA GLU A 67 10.85 5.46 11.97
C GLU A 67 10.99 3.93 11.86
N GLY A 68 10.22 3.19 12.64
CA GLY A 68 10.15 1.73 12.56
C GLY A 68 9.66 1.28 11.18
N LEU A 69 8.60 1.92 10.68
CA LEU A 69 8.05 1.66 9.35
C LEU A 69 9.06 1.98 8.25
N LEU A 70 9.68 3.16 8.30
CA LEU A 70 10.67 3.58 7.32
C LEU A 70 11.87 2.62 7.28
N ARG A 71 12.34 2.14 8.44
CA ARG A 71 13.41 1.14 8.50
C ARG A 71 12.98 -0.22 7.94
N ALA A 72 11.75 -0.65 8.23
CA ALA A 72 11.23 -1.94 7.76
C ALA A 72 10.93 -1.94 6.24
N HIS A 73 10.64 -0.76 5.69
CA HIS A 73 10.15 -0.56 4.33
C HIS A 73 10.71 0.73 3.70
N PRO A 74 12.02 0.80 3.42
CA PRO A 74 12.65 2.04 2.96
C PRO A 74 12.38 2.39 1.49
N ASP A 75 11.75 1.50 0.73
CA ASP A 75 11.45 1.70 -0.69
C ASP A 75 10.08 2.33 -0.98
N PRO A 76 8.96 1.99 -0.30
CA PRO A 76 7.71 2.70 -0.48
C PRO A 76 7.62 3.97 0.35
N TYR A 77 8.52 4.18 1.33
CA TYR A 77 8.47 5.29 2.26
C TYR A 77 9.71 6.18 2.19
N GLU A 78 9.51 7.46 2.46
CA GLU A 78 10.56 8.45 2.65
C GLU A 78 10.26 9.31 3.88
N ARG A 79 11.31 9.93 4.41
CA ARG A 79 11.14 11.02 5.36
C ARG A 79 11.09 12.35 4.62
N LYS A 80 10.03 13.12 4.85
CA LYS A 80 9.87 14.48 4.35
C LYS A 80 9.56 15.41 5.52
N GLY A 81 10.54 16.22 5.90
CA GLY A 81 10.47 17.01 7.12
C GLY A 81 10.44 16.12 8.37
N ASP A 82 9.46 16.35 9.23
CA ASP A 82 9.25 15.63 10.49
C ASP A 82 8.35 14.39 10.36
N ARG A 83 7.87 14.07 9.15
CA ARG A 83 6.93 12.97 8.89
C ARG A 83 7.48 11.92 7.92
N VAL A 84 7.04 10.69 8.09
CA VAL A 84 7.19 9.61 7.10
C VAL A 84 5.96 9.57 6.20
N GLN A 85 6.16 9.44 4.89
CA GLN A 85 5.12 9.41 3.86
C GLN A 85 5.52 8.49 2.70
N LEU A 86 4.59 8.23 1.77
CA LEU A 86 4.93 7.47 0.56
C LEU A 86 5.97 8.20 -0.29
N ARG A 87 6.97 7.44 -0.76
CA ARG A 87 7.95 7.87 -1.74
C ARG A 87 7.40 7.62 -3.14
N ILE A 88 6.91 8.70 -3.76
CA ILE A 88 6.39 8.65 -5.13
C ILE A 88 7.32 9.46 -6.02
N GLU A 89 7.94 8.79 -6.99
CA GLU A 89 8.88 9.39 -7.95
C GLU A 89 8.33 9.20 -9.35
N ASP A 90 8.05 10.30 -10.06
CA ASP A 90 7.47 10.30 -11.40
C ASP A 90 6.21 9.39 -11.53
N GLY A 91 5.35 9.41 -10.49
CA GLY A 91 4.13 8.61 -10.40
C GLY A 91 4.36 7.12 -10.07
N ARG A 92 5.61 6.70 -9.89
CA ARG A 92 6.00 5.34 -9.54
C ARG A 92 6.27 5.21 -8.04
N LEU A 93 6.10 4.00 -7.53
CA LEU A 93 6.36 3.63 -6.15
C LEU A 93 7.00 2.25 -6.15
N SER A 94 8.15 2.11 -5.48
CA SER A 94 8.78 0.82 -5.25
C SER A 94 8.25 0.24 -3.94
N PHE A 95 7.93 -1.04 -3.90
CA PHE A 95 7.41 -1.68 -2.69
C PHE A 95 7.86 -3.15 -2.56
N ALA A 96 9.01 -3.49 -3.14
CA ALA A 96 9.61 -4.81 -3.04
C ALA A 96 9.83 -5.27 -1.58
N SER A 97 10.05 -4.35 -0.64
CA SER A 97 10.16 -4.73 0.78
C SER A 97 8.85 -5.28 1.38
N LEU A 98 7.71 -5.09 0.73
CA LEU A 98 6.41 -5.64 1.16
C LEU A 98 6.27 -7.14 0.86
N ASP A 99 7.09 -7.70 -0.04
CA ASP A 99 7.08 -9.12 -0.41
C ASP A 99 7.74 -9.98 0.67
N LYS A 100 7.05 -10.11 1.81
CA LYS A 100 7.47 -10.92 2.95
C LYS A 100 6.25 -11.49 3.68
N PRO A 101 6.42 -12.58 4.45
CA PRO A 101 5.37 -13.11 5.29
C PRO A 101 4.76 -12.05 6.22
N GLY A 102 3.47 -12.17 6.52
CA GLY A 102 2.75 -11.22 7.37
C GLY A 102 1.93 -10.18 6.61
N PHE A 103 1.57 -10.45 5.35
CA PHE A 103 0.69 -9.61 4.51
C PHE A 103 1.10 -8.14 4.54
N ALA A 104 2.33 -7.90 4.08
CA ALA A 104 2.96 -6.59 3.95
C ALA A 104 3.24 -5.81 5.25
N SER A 105 2.79 -6.28 6.43
CA SER A 105 2.94 -5.53 7.70
C SER A 105 4.39 -5.25 8.11
N GLY A 106 5.26 -6.26 8.09
CA GLY A 106 6.70 -6.16 8.35
C GLY A 106 7.14 -5.59 9.71
N PHE A 107 6.22 -5.08 10.49
CA PHE A 107 6.37 -4.37 11.76
C PHE A 107 5.14 -4.71 12.61
N SER A 108 5.36 -5.03 13.88
CA SER A 108 4.26 -5.19 14.84
C SER A 108 3.96 -3.84 15.47
N PRO A 109 2.72 -3.36 15.47
CA PRO A 109 2.36 -2.12 16.17
C PRO A 109 2.78 -2.20 17.64
N THR A 110 3.23 -1.08 18.19
CA THR A 110 3.47 -0.99 19.62
C THR A 110 2.12 -1.03 20.31
N LEU A 111 1.83 -2.13 21.02
CA LEU A 111 0.63 -2.23 21.85
C LEU A 111 0.87 -1.40 23.11
N GLY A 112 0.56 -0.09 23.07
CA GLY A 112 0.39 0.74 24.26
C GLY A 112 -0.86 0.36 25.06
N ASP A 113 -1.59 1.32 25.60
CA ASP A 113 -2.80 1.17 26.46
C ASP A 113 -4.04 0.49 25.79
N GLY A 114 -3.84 -0.44 24.86
CA GLY A 114 -4.87 -1.31 24.30
C GLY A 114 -5.36 -0.92 22.90
N ARG A 115 -4.62 -0.12 22.13
CA ARG A 115 -4.97 0.20 20.74
C ARG A 115 -3.77 0.01 19.81
N PRO A 116 -3.83 -0.88 18.81
CA PRO A 116 -2.85 -0.89 17.74
C PRO A 116 -3.00 0.42 16.93
N LEU A 117 -1.89 1.14 16.73
CA LEU A 117 -1.83 2.37 15.94
C LEU A 117 -1.50 2.10 14.45
N LEU A 118 -1.23 0.84 14.10
CA LEU A 118 -1.03 0.32 12.74
C LEU A 118 -1.75 -1.02 12.59
#